data_AF-A0A6J7NYY1-F1
#
_entry.id   AF-A0A6J7NYY1-F1
#
_cell.length_a   1.000
_cell.length_b   1.000
_cell.length_c   1.000
_cell.angle_alpha   90.00
_cell.angle_beta   90.00
_cell.angle_gamma   90.00
#
_symmetry.space_group_name_H-M   'P 1'
#
loop_
_entity.id
_entity.type
_entity.pdbx_description
1 polymer ?
#
loop_
_entity_poly.entity_id
_entity_poly.type
_entity_poly.pdbx_seq_one_letter_code
_entity_poly.pdbx_strand_id
1 'polypeptide(L)' 'MPSGEFVEVHEPISPEKAWLLTSHEQLAPLELPEHDASGVRRAGSIKNKIRNRVSRAAAVAVPKATETERRELEGHH' A
#
# COMPACT_ATOMS: atom_id res chain seq x y z
N MET A 1 -35.45 -12.70 -4.83
CA MET A 1 -35.95 -11.45 -5.44
C MET A 1 -36.85 -11.80 -6.60
N PRO A 2 -38.02 -11.15 -6.78
CA PRO A 2 -39.02 -11.57 -7.76
C PRO A 2 -38.84 -10.95 -9.17
N SER A 3 -37.89 -10.02 -9.36
CA SER A 3 -37.65 -9.29 -10.63
C SER A 3 -36.57 -9.89 -11.54
N GLY A 4 -35.86 -10.94 -11.11
CA GLY A 4 -34.76 -11.53 -11.90
C GLY A 4 -33.49 -10.67 -11.97
N GLU A 5 -33.41 -9.59 -11.19
CA GLU A 5 -32.23 -8.72 -11.13
C GLU A 5 -31.12 -9.35 -10.27
N PHE A 6 -29.89 -9.25 -10.76
CA PHE A 6 -28.70 -9.60 -10.00
C PHE A 6 -28.23 -8.38 -9.21
N VAL A 7 -27.99 -8.56 -7.91
CA VAL A 7 -27.36 -7.56 -7.06
C VAL A 7 -26.05 -8.10 -6.54
N GLU A 8 -25.01 -7.30 -6.66
CA GLU A 8 -23.73 -7.58 -6.03
C GLU A 8 -23.74 -6.98 -4.62
N VAL A 9 -23.58 -7.84 -3.61
CA VAL A 9 -23.46 -7.42 -2.21
C VAL A 9 -21.99 -7.48 -1.84
N HIS A 10 -21.39 -6.33 -1.53
CA HIS A 10 -20.02 -6.25 -1.03
C HIS A 10 -20.02 -6.31 0.50
N GLU A 11 -19.36 -7.32 1.04
CA GLU A 11 -19.04 -7.38 2.47
C GLU A 11 -17.66 -6.75 2.71
N PRO A 12 -17.53 -5.82 3.68
CA PRO A 12 -16.23 -5.31 4.10
C PRO A 12 -15.31 -6.44 4.59
N ILE A 13 -14.03 -6.36 4.25
CA ILE A 13 -13.03 -7.33 4.72
C ILE A 13 -12.78 -7.08 6.21
N SER A 14 -12.79 -8.16 7.01
CA SER A 14 -12.49 -8.07 8.44
C SER A 14 -11.01 -7.71 8.69
N PRO A 15 -10.66 -7.10 9.85
CA PRO A 15 -9.28 -6.74 10.14
C PRO A 15 -8.30 -7.93 10.13
N GLU A 16 -8.71 -9.11 10.61
CA GLU A 16 -7.91 -10.35 10.59
C GLU A 16 -7.62 -10.78 9.15
N LYS A 17 -8.64 -10.72 8.29
CA LYS A 17 -8.53 -11.10 6.89
C LYS A 17 -7.68 -10.10 6.11
N ALA A 18 -7.77 -8.81 6.42
CA ALA A 18 -6.89 -7.79 5.86
C ALA A 18 -5.43 -8.03 6.26
N TRP A 19 -5.16 -8.35 7.52
CA TRP A 19 -3.83 -8.70 8.01
C TRP A 19 -3.26 -9.93 7.28
N LEU A 20 -4.05 -11.00 7.18
CA LEU A 20 -3.64 -12.23 6.50
C LEU A 20 -3.31 -11.97 5.03
N LEU A 21 -4.18 -11.26 4.30
CA LEU A 21 -4.00 -10.97 2.87
C LEU A 21 -2.80 -10.04 2.61
N THR A 22 -2.44 -9.18 3.56
CA THR A 22 -1.32 -8.24 3.46
C THR A 22 -0.04 -8.72 4.17
N SER A 23 -0.02 -9.96 4.65
CA SER A 23 1.12 -10.52 5.41
C SER A 23 2.41 -10.65 4.58
N HIS A 24 2.29 -10.67 3.25
CA HIS A 24 3.43 -10.70 2.34
C HIS A 24 4.29 -9.42 2.40
N GLU A 25 5.49 -9.48 1.83
CA GLU A 25 6.34 -8.30 1.68
C GLU A 25 5.74 -7.35 0.63
N GLN A 26 5.43 -6.12 1.06
CA GLN A 26 4.96 -5.06 0.18
C GLN A 26 6.10 -4.09 -0.07
N LEU A 27 6.60 -4.04 -1.31
CA LEU A 27 7.70 -3.15 -1.67
C LEU A 27 7.23 -1.70 -1.65
N ALA A 28 7.98 -0.86 -0.94
CA ALA A 28 7.76 0.58 -0.93
C ALA A 28 8.07 1.19 -2.32
N PRO A 29 7.48 2.36 -2.65
CA PRO A 29 7.85 3.10 -3.84
C PRO A 29 9.36 3.38 -3.88
N LEU A 30 9.91 3.42 -5.09
CA LEU A 30 11.34 3.59 -5.30
C LEU A 30 11.84 4.93 -4.72
N GLU A 31 12.77 4.87 -3.77
CA GLU A 31 13.44 6.04 -3.24
C GLU A 31 14.74 6.34 -3.99
N LEU A 32 14.69 7.34 -4.87
CA LEU A 32 15.87 7.85 -5.58
C LEU A 32 16.16 9.28 -5.12
N PRO A 33 17.09 9.48 -4.17
CA PRO A 33 17.45 10.82 -3.73
C PRO A 33 18.20 11.58 -4.84
N GLU A 34 17.94 12.88 -4.90
CA GLU A 34 18.47 13.77 -5.94
C GLU A 34 19.97 14.07 -5.74
N HIS A 35 20.42 14.00 -4.48
CA HIS A 35 21.79 14.26 -4.06
C HIS A 35 22.42 13.01 -3.43
N ASP A 36 23.74 12.92 -3.47
CA ASP A 36 24.50 11.91 -2.73
C ASP A 36 24.72 12.32 -1.26
N ALA A 37 25.44 11.48 -0.51
CA ALA A 37 25.74 11.71 0.90
C ALA A 37 26.56 13.00 1.15
N SER A 38 27.25 13.50 0.12
CA SER A 38 28.03 14.74 0.16
C SER A 38 27.23 15.96 -0.32
N GLY A 39 25.95 15.78 -0.67
CA GLY A 39 25.08 16.85 -1.18
C GLY A 39 25.26 17.15 -2.68
N VAL A 40 26.09 16.40 -3.40
CA VAL A 40 26.33 16.61 -4.83
C VAL A 40 25.19 16.00 -5.64
N ARG A 41 24.69 16.75 -6.62
CA ARG A 41 23.59 16.29 -7.48
C ARG A 41 24.04 15.09 -8.31
N ARG A 42 23.30 13.98 -8.24
CA ARG A 42 23.65 12.75 -8.96
C ARG A 42 23.43 12.88 -10.47
N ALA A 43 24.29 12.22 -11.25
CA ALA A 43 24.11 12.07 -12.69
C ALA A 43 22.75 11.41 -12.99
N GLY A 44 22.00 11.97 -13.94
CA GLY A 44 20.65 11.49 -14.27
C GLY A 44 19.56 11.83 -13.25
N SER A 45 19.80 12.78 -12.33
CA SER A 45 18.83 13.25 -11.32
C SER A 45 17.43 13.56 -11.86
N ILE A 46 17.32 14.16 -13.04
CA ILE A 46 16.01 14.44 -13.68
C ILE A 46 15.27 13.15 -14.05
N LYS A 47 15.96 12.19 -14.69
CA LYS A 47 15.39 10.89 -15.04
C LYS A 47 14.97 10.11 -13.79
N ASN A 48 15.80 10.15 -12.75
CA ASN A 48 15.51 9.52 -11.45
C ASN A 48 14.29 10.16 -10.77
N LYS A 49 14.16 11.49 -10.86
CA LYS A 49 12.98 12.20 -10.35
C LYS A 49 11.69 11.77 -11.04
N ILE A 50 11.70 11.65 -12.37
CA ILE A 50 10.55 11.15 -13.13
C ILE A 50 10.23 9.70 -12.74
N ARG A 51 11.24 8.83 -12.67
CA ARG A 51 11.08 7.43 -12.27
C ARG A 51 10.49 7.28 -10.87
N ASN A 52 10.97 8.07 -9.91
CA ASN A 52 10.45 8.10 -8.55
C ASN A 52 8.96 8.52 -8.53
N ARG A 53 8.60 9.58 -9.28
CA ARG A 53 7.19 10.02 -9.41
C ARG A 53 6.28 8.94 -10.01
N VAL A 54 6.72 8.28 -11.08
CA VAL A 54 5.95 7.20 -11.70
C VAL A 54 5.83 6.01 -10.76
N SER A 55 6.91 5.63 -10.06
CA SER A 55 6.88 4.55 -9.07
C SER A 55 5.90 4.84 -7.94
N ARG A 56 5.85 6.08 -7.43
CA ARG A 56 4.88 6.49 -6.41
C ARG A 56 3.45 6.47 -6.93
N ALA A 57 3.22 6.92 -8.16
CA ALA A 57 1.89 6.92 -8.76
C ALA A 57 1.36 5.50 -9.06
N ALA A 58 2.26 4.56 -9.38
CA ALA A 58 1.91 3.18 -9.64
C ALA A 58 1.87 2.30 -8.37
N ALA A 59 2.19 2.85 -7.20
CA ALA A 59 2.14 2.10 -5.95
C ALA A 59 0.69 1.92 -5.50
N VAL A 60 0.14 0.71 -5.70
CA VAL A 60 -1.23 0.32 -5.36
C VAL A 60 -1.32 -0.64 -4.17
N ALA A 61 -0.32 -0.60 -3.28
CA ALA A 61 -0.30 -1.45 -2.10
C ALA A 61 -1.38 -1.01 -1.09
N VAL A 62 -2.20 -1.96 -0.65
CA VAL A 62 -3.14 -1.76 0.47
C VAL A 62 -2.32 -1.74 1.76
N PRO A 63 -2.44 -0.69 2.59
CA PRO A 63 -1.69 -0.61 3.84
C PRO A 63 -1.95 -1.82 4.72
N LYS A 64 -0.90 -2.31 5.38
CA LYS A 64 -1.04 -3.37 6.39
C LYS A 64 -1.90 -2.86 7.54
N ALA A 65 -2.63 -3.77 8.18
CA ALA A 65 -3.41 -3.41 9.37
C ALA A 65 -2.48 -2.80 10.43
N THR A 66 -2.96 -1.75 11.07
CA THR A 66 -2.26 -0.98 12.09
C THR A 66 -2.20 -1.74 13.42
N GLU A 67 -1.25 -1.36 14.27
CA GLU A 67 -1.13 -1.95 15.62
C GLU A 67 -2.38 -1.72 16.48
N THR A 68 -3.11 -0.62 16.26
CA THR A 68 -4.39 -0.34 16.92
C THR A 68 -5.48 -1.32 16.49
N GLU A 69 -5.62 -1.56 15.19
CA GLU A 69 -6.56 -2.56 14.64
C GLU A 69 -6.18 -3.98 15.11
N ARG A 70 -4.88 -4.27 15.23
CA ARG A 70 -4.37 -5.52 15.79
C ARG A 70 -4.75 -5.70 17.27
N ARG A 71 -4.71 -4.64 18.07
CA ARG A 71 -5.07 -4.68 19.51
C ARG A 71 -6.57 -4.83 19.74
N GLU A 72 -7.39 -4.22 18.89
CA GLU A 72 -8.84 -4.39 18.93
C GLU A 72 -9.21 -5.87 18.73
N LEU A 73 -8.51 -6.57 17.82
CA LEU A 73 -8.65 -8.02 17.62
C LEU A 73 -8.31 -8.87 18.85
N GLU A 74 -7.26 -8.50 19.59
CA GLU A 74 -6.83 -9.23 20.80
C GLU A 74 -7.84 -9.12 21.95
N GLY A 75 -8.61 -8.03 21.99
CA GLY A 75 -9.64 -7.78 23.02
C GLY A 75 -10.96 -8.53 22.79
N HIS A 76 -11.12 -9.20 21.64
CA HIS A 76 -12.31 -9.97 21.29
C HIS A 76 -12.19 -11.48 21.57
N HIS A 77 -11.20 -11.89 22.37
CA HIS A 77 -10.94 -13.28 22.79
C HIS A 77 -11.43 -13.60 24.20
#